data_AF-A0A8X6TJ29-F1
#
_entry.id   AF-A0A8X6TJ29-F1
#
_cell.length_a   1.000
_cell.length_b   1.000
_cell.length_c   1.000
_cell.angle_alpha   90.00
_cell.angle_beta   90.00
_cell.angle_gamma   90.00
#
_symmetry.space_group_name_H-M   'P 1'
#
loop_
_entity.id
_entity.type
_entity.pdbx_description
1 polymer ?
#
loop_
_entity_poly.entity_id
_entity_poly.type
_entity_poly.pdbx_seq_one_letter_code
_entity_poly.pdbx_strand_id
1 'polypeptide(L)'
;MIYFPNILSPYQNVLLFLFNVSNLLTNLSPSVDSPICKSDQETTFTAVTNRPVQIQCEVEADMDDVNFRWEFNGTSSGGDVQVVSVPGTTTKSIVNYTPRSENDFGTVYCWGTNNVGTQSIPCAFVVIPAGINNQFIIYKIVNFIG
;
A
#
# COMPACT_ATOMS: atom_id res chain seq x y z
N MET A 1 -12.41 57.20 42.76
CA MET A 1 -12.04 56.54 41.49
C MET A 1 -11.14 55.38 41.83
N ILE A 2 -11.58 54.15 41.60
CA ILE A 2 -10.76 52.94 41.82
C ILE A 2 -10.24 52.54 40.44
N TYR A 3 -8.92 52.61 40.24
CA TYR A 3 -8.25 52.18 39.02
C TYR A 3 -8.00 50.68 39.15
N PHE A 4 -8.63 49.86 38.32
CA PHE A 4 -8.28 48.44 38.20
C PHE A 4 -7.12 48.32 37.19
N PRO A 5 -5.95 47.78 37.57
CA PRO A 5 -4.90 47.51 36.60
C PRO A 5 -5.28 46.29 35.74
N ASN A 6 -5.00 46.38 34.44
CA ASN A 6 -5.11 45.27 33.50
C ASN A 6 -4.19 44.13 33.92
N ILE A 7 -4.76 43.05 34.47
CA ILE A 7 -4.06 41.79 34.69
C ILE A 7 -4.12 41.02 33.37
N LEU A 8 -3.02 41.08 32.60
CA LEU A 8 -2.81 40.20 31.46
C LEU A 8 -2.78 38.75 31.97
N SER A 9 -3.74 37.97 31.49
CA SER A 9 -3.97 36.58 31.86
C SER A 9 -2.75 35.69 31.53
N PRO A 10 -2.31 34.80 32.43
CA PRO A 10 -1.16 33.91 32.19
C PRO A 10 -1.41 32.88 31.06
N TYR A 11 -2.64 32.79 30.55
CA TYR A 11 -3.04 31.81 29.53
C TYR A 11 -2.69 32.21 28.09
N GLN A 12 -2.40 33.49 27.80
CA GLN A 12 -2.04 33.90 26.43
C GLN A 12 -0.65 33.41 26.00
N ASN A 13 0.26 33.21 26.97
CA ASN A 13 1.58 32.66 26.67
C ASN A 13 1.55 31.14 26.49
N VAL A 14 0.68 30.43 27.20
CA VAL A 14 0.58 28.95 27.13
C VAL A 14 0.12 28.46 25.76
N LEU A 15 -0.83 29.15 25.12
CA LEU A 15 -1.28 28.79 23.76
C LEU A 15 -0.14 28.89 22.73
N LEU A 16 0.67 29.95 22.78
CA LEU A 16 1.81 30.12 21.87
C LEU A 16 2.90 29.06 22.10
N PHE A 17 3.10 28.59 23.34
CA PHE A 17 3.98 27.46 23.64
C PHE A 17 3.43 26.14 23.08
N LEU A 18 2.13 25.88 23.21
CA LEU A 18 1.52 24.66 22.66
C LEU A 18 1.59 24.62 21.12
N PHE A 19 1.31 25.74 20.43
CA PHE A 19 1.47 25.81 18.97
C PHE A 19 2.92 25.62 18.52
N ASN A 20 3.91 26.14 19.27
CA ASN A 20 5.33 25.91 18.95
C ASN A 20 5.76 24.45 19.19
N VAL A 21 5.25 23.78 20.24
CA VAL A 21 5.50 22.35 20.49
C VAL A 21 4.83 21.47 19.44
N SER A 22 3.62 21.81 18.99
CA SER A 22 2.96 21.13 17.86
C SER A 22 3.77 21.24 16.56
N ASN A 23 4.34 22.41 16.26
CA ASN A 23 5.19 22.63 15.09
C ASN A 23 6.60 22.01 15.20
N LEU A 24 7.08 21.76 16.43
CA LEU A 24 8.36 21.06 16.66
C LEU A 24 8.21 19.54 16.48
N LEU A 25 7.04 18.97 16.76
CA LEU A 25 6.74 17.56 16.54
C LEU A 25 6.43 17.22 15.07
N THR A 26 5.98 18.18 14.25
CA THR A 26 5.79 17.98 12.80
C THR A 26 7.08 18.09 11.99
N ASN A 27 8.21 18.40 12.63
CA ASN A 27 9.55 18.42 12.03
C ASN A 27 10.45 17.31 12.60
N LEU A 28 9.84 16.25 13.15
CA LEU A 28 10.55 15.04 13.53
C LEU A 28 11.00 14.31 12.26
N SER A 29 12.33 14.30 12.05
CA SER A 29 13.18 13.39 11.27
C SER A 29 12.52 12.57 10.15
N PRO A 30 13.12 12.49 8.93
CA PRO A 30 12.72 11.51 7.93
C PRO A 30 12.63 10.14 8.61
N SER A 31 11.47 9.50 8.50
CA SER A 31 11.23 8.28 9.22
C SER A 31 12.05 7.17 8.56
N VAL A 32 13.01 6.64 9.30
CA VAL A 32 13.87 5.53 8.88
C VAL A 32 13.02 4.26 9.00
N ASP A 33 11.99 4.18 8.16
CA ASP A 33 10.99 3.13 8.18
C ASP A 33 11.24 2.14 7.04
N SER A 34 10.84 0.89 7.28
CA SER A 34 10.73 -0.07 6.18
C SER A 34 9.61 0.36 5.22
N PRO A 35 9.64 -0.07 3.95
CA PRO A 35 8.70 0.42 2.96
C PRO A 35 7.25 0.11 3.34
N ILE A 36 6.32 1.01 3.02
CA ILE A 36 4.88 0.80 3.22
C ILE A 36 4.15 0.89 1.88
N CYS A 37 3.00 0.23 1.76
CA CYS A 37 2.22 0.29 0.54
C CYS A 37 1.65 1.68 0.33
N LYS A 38 1.80 2.22 -0.88
CA LYS A 38 1.12 3.46 -1.26
C LYS A 38 -0.40 3.25 -1.24
N SER A 39 -1.12 4.18 -0.63
CA SER A 39 -2.57 4.03 -0.39
C SER A 39 -3.42 4.06 -1.67
N ASP A 40 -3.02 4.86 -2.66
CA ASP A 40 -3.85 5.20 -3.83
C ASP A 40 -3.57 4.34 -5.08
N GLN A 41 -3.10 3.10 -4.92
CA GLN A 41 -2.82 2.19 -6.04
C GLN A 41 -3.99 1.23 -6.31
N GLU A 42 -4.13 0.78 -7.56
CA GLU A 42 -5.13 -0.23 -7.95
C GLU A 42 -4.82 -1.58 -7.29
N THR A 43 -5.81 -2.15 -6.61
CA THR A 43 -5.64 -3.41 -5.84
C THR A 43 -6.42 -4.59 -6.41
N THR A 44 -7.27 -4.37 -7.42
CA THR A 44 -8.11 -5.42 -8.01
C THR A 44 -7.93 -5.44 -9.52
N PHE A 45 -7.56 -6.60 -10.06
CA PHE A 45 -7.27 -6.79 -11.48
C PHE A 45 -8.15 -7.89 -12.07
N THR A 46 -8.72 -7.65 -13.25
CA THR A 46 -9.42 -8.68 -14.02
C THR A 46 -8.48 -9.34 -15.01
N ALA A 47 -8.39 -10.67 -14.99
CA ALA A 47 -7.50 -11.43 -15.87
C ALA A 47 -8.23 -12.54 -16.64
N VAL A 48 -7.68 -12.89 -17.80
CA VAL A 48 -8.14 -14.01 -18.62
C VAL A 48 -7.09 -15.12 -18.55
N THR A 49 -7.51 -16.38 -18.51
CA THR A 49 -6.57 -17.52 -18.52
C THR A 49 -5.65 -17.46 -19.72
N ASN A 50 -4.37 -17.80 -19.51
CA ASN A 50 -3.30 -17.74 -20.49
C ASN A 50 -3.05 -16.34 -21.09
N ARG A 51 -3.55 -15.27 -20.46
CA ARG A 51 -3.24 -13.88 -20.81
C ARG A 51 -2.55 -13.19 -19.63
N PRO A 52 -1.43 -12.49 -19.87
CA PRO A 52 -0.78 -11.73 -18.81
C PRO A 52 -1.64 -10.53 -18.43
N VAL A 53 -1.72 -10.27 -17.13
CA VAL A 53 -2.16 -8.98 -16.56
C VAL A 53 -0.96 -8.32 -15.90
N GLN A 54 -0.82 -7.00 -16.12
CA GLN A 54 0.26 -6.22 -15.54
C GLN A 54 -0.19 -5.67 -14.20
N ILE A 55 0.53 -5.99 -13.12
CA ILE A 55 0.27 -5.50 -11.77
C ILE A 55 1.45 -4.63 -11.36
N GLN A 56 1.17 -3.38 -10.99
CA GLN A 56 2.17 -2.45 -10.48
C GLN A 56 2.05 -2.34 -8.97
N CYS A 57 3.18 -2.53 -8.29
CA CYS A 57 3.34 -2.28 -6.87
C CYS A 57 4.16 -1.00 -6.66
N GLU A 58 3.61 -0.06 -5.90
CA GLU A 58 4.30 1.15 -5.48
C GLU A 58 4.36 1.21 -3.95
N VAL A 59 5.54 1.50 -3.42
CA VAL A 59 5.76 1.67 -1.98
C VAL A 59 6.24 3.08 -1.68
N GLU A 60 5.91 3.55 -0.50
CA GLU A 60 6.50 4.74 0.10
C GLU A 60 7.68 4.28 0.95
N ALA A 61 8.87 4.79 0.63
CA ALA A 61 10.11 4.51 1.34
C ALA A 61 10.95 5.79 1.39
N ASP A 62 11.60 6.03 2.51
CA ASP A 62 12.47 7.19 2.71
C ASP A 62 13.80 7.06 1.95
N MET A 63 14.22 5.83 1.64
CA MET A 63 15.40 5.53 0.85
C MET A 63 15.05 4.89 -0.49
N ASP A 64 15.62 5.45 -1.55
CA ASP A 64 15.41 5.09 -2.96
C ASP A 64 16.10 3.77 -3.37
N ASP A 65 16.21 2.76 -2.51
CA ASP A 65 16.75 1.44 -2.90
C ASP A 65 15.89 0.32 -2.30
N VAL A 66 14.72 0.11 -2.91
CA VAL A 66 13.79 -0.94 -2.51
C VAL A 66 13.94 -2.14 -3.44
N ASN A 67 14.28 -3.28 -2.85
CA ASN A 67 14.23 -4.58 -3.51
C ASN A 67 12.84 -5.19 -3.38
N PHE A 68 12.33 -5.72 -4.49
CA PHE A 68 10.98 -6.27 -4.55
C PHE A 68 10.99 -7.79 -4.70
N ARG A 69 10.08 -8.45 -3.98
CA ARG A 69 9.72 -9.85 -4.21
C ARG A 69 8.21 -10.00 -4.36
N TRP A 70 7.82 -10.90 -5.25
CA TRP A 70 6.42 -11.22 -5.53
C TRP A 70 6.12 -12.64 -5.04
N GLU A 71 4.99 -12.80 -4.35
CA GLU A 71 4.53 -14.07 -3.80
C GLU A 71 3.06 -14.29 -4.20
N PHE A 72 2.65 -15.55 -4.44
CA PHE A 72 1.25 -15.90 -4.66
C PHE A 72 0.77 -16.82 -3.54
N ASN A 73 -0.40 -16.52 -2.98
CA ASN A 73 -1.02 -17.35 -1.96
C ASN A 73 -2.29 -18.00 -2.51
N GLY A 74 -2.09 -19.18 -3.09
CA GLY A 74 -3.15 -20.09 -3.51
C GLY A 74 -2.74 -21.54 -3.26
N THR A 75 -3.65 -22.47 -3.54
CA THR A 75 -3.42 -23.91 -3.33
C THR A 75 -2.58 -24.55 -4.45
N SER A 76 -2.47 -23.91 -5.61
CA SER A 76 -1.52 -24.23 -6.68
C SER A 76 -0.18 -23.53 -6.41
N SER A 77 0.86 -23.88 -7.17
CA SER A 77 2.12 -23.12 -7.19
C SER A 77 1.99 -21.69 -7.75
N GLY A 78 0.75 -21.21 -7.96
CA GLY A 78 0.42 -19.95 -8.62
C GLY A 78 0.48 -20.03 -10.14
N GLY A 79 -0.10 -19.01 -10.79
CA GLY A 79 0.10 -18.77 -12.22
C GLY A 79 1.56 -18.48 -12.55
N ASP A 80 1.88 -18.33 -13.83
CA ASP A 80 3.23 -18.00 -14.26
C ASP A 80 3.53 -16.53 -13.88
N VAL A 81 4.54 -16.33 -13.04
CA VAL A 81 4.95 -15.03 -12.50
C VAL A 81 6.22 -14.59 -13.20
N GLN A 82 6.10 -13.66 -14.13
CA GLN A 82 7.25 -13.04 -14.79
C GLN A 82 7.45 -11.64 -14.23
N VAL A 83 8.46 -11.49 -13.37
CA VAL A 83 8.82 -10.19 -12.76
C VAL A 83 9.55 -9.36 -13.79
N VAL A 84 9.06 -8.14 -14.04
CA VAL A 84 9.72 -7.17 -14.91
C VAL A 84 10.18 -6.01 -14.05
N SER A 85 11.50 -5.87 -13.90
CA SER A 85 12.06 -4.69 -13.26
C SER A 85 11.81 -3.47 -14.14
N VAL A 86 11.27 -2.40 -13.55
CA VAL A 86 11.07 -1.13 -14.24
C VAL A 86 12.40 -0.35 -14.23
N PRO A 87 13.00 -0.01 -15.38
CA PRO A 87 14.22 0.78 -15.41
C PRO A 87 13.98 2.19 -14.84
N GLY A 88 14.80 2.62 -13.88
CA GLY A 88 14.83 4.01 -13.41
C GLY A 88 13.88 4.39 -12.27
N THR A 89 13.12 3.44 -11.72
CA THR A 89 12.31 3.66 -10.50
C THR A 89 12.67 2.63 -9.44
N THR A 90 13.04 3.07 -8.24
CA THR A 90 13.49 2.20 -7.15
C THR A 90 12.41 1.91 -6.11
N THR A 91 11.27 2.60 -6.18
CA THR A 91 10.10 2.41 -5.31
C THR A 91 8.91 1.76 -6.02
N LYS A 92 9.12 1.26 -7.25
CA LYS A 92 8.08 0.61 -8.05
C LYS A 92 8.57 -0.73 -8.61
N SER A 93 7.68 -1.70 -8.65
CA SER A 93 7.90 -2.99 -9.29
C SER A 93 6.67 -3.41 -10.09
N ILE A 94 6.90 -4.07 -11.21
CA ILE A 94 5.83 -4.56 -12.09
C ILE A 94 5.98 -6.07 -12.26
N VAL A 95 4.86 -6.77 -12.18
CA VAL A 95 4.79 -8.20 -12.50
C VAL A 95 3.78 -8.44 -13.61
N ASN A 96 4.15 -9.30 -14.57
CA ASN A 96 3.24 -9.83 -15.56
C ASN A 96 2.72 -11.18 -15.04
N TYR A 97 1.54 -11.16 -14.46
CA TYR A 97 0.89 -12.33 -13.90
C TYR A 97 0.03 -13.03 -14.94
N THR A 98 0.27 -14.32 -15.20
CA THR A 98 -0.51 -15.09 -16.17
C THR A 98 -1.21 -16.28 -15.48
N PRO A 99 -2.51 -16.17 -15.15
CA PRO A 99 -3.26 -17.29 -14.60
C PRO A 99 -3.39 -18.39 -15.67
N ARG A 100 -3.11 -19.65 -15.30
CA ARG A 100 -3.17 -20.80 -16.23
C ARG A 100 -4.45 -21.62 -16.06
N SER A 101 -5.03 -21.58 -14.87
CA SER A 101 -6.24 -22.30 -14.47
C SER A 101 -7.10 -21.48 -13.51
N GLU A 102 -8.29 -21.98 -13.17
CA GLU A 102 -9.18 -21.32 -12.19
C GLU A 102 -8.56 -21.22 -10.78
N ASN A 103 -7.64 -22.13 -10.43
CA ASN A 103 -6.93 -22.13 -9.15
C ASN A 103 -5.86 -21.03 -9.06
N ASP A 104 -5.53 -20.38 -10.18
CA ASP A 104 -4.55 -19.31 -10.25
C ASP A 104 -5.21 -17.93 -10.12
N PHE A 105 -6.53 -17.84 -9.91
CA PHE A 105 -7.17 -16.62 -9.45
C PHE A 105 -7.05 -16.55 -7.92
N GLY A 106 -6.66 -15.39 -7.39
CA GLY A 106 -6.33 -15.26 -5.97
C GLY A 106 -5.58 -13.97 -5.68
N THR A 107 -4.83 -13.96 -4.57
CA THR A 107 -4.09 -12.78 -4.12
C THR A 107 -2.60 -12.90 -4.46
N VAL A 108 -2.09 -11.89 -5.14
CA VAL A 108 -0.67 -11.68 -5.42
C VAL A 108 -0.15 -10.67 -4.41
N TYR A 109 0.94 -11.01 -3.72
CA TYR A 109 1.60 -10.16 -2.75
C TYR A 109 2.88 -9.58 -3.31
N CYS A 110 3.08 -8.30 -3.07
CA CYS A 110 4.34 -7.59 -3.30
C CYS A 110 4.96 -7.24 -1.95
N TRP A 111 6.25 -7.46 -1.83
CA TRP A 111 7.02 -7.02 -0.68
C TRP A 111 8.21 -6.17 -1.13
N GLY A 112 8.34 -5.00 -0.52
CA GLY A 112 9.51 -4.15 -0.57
C GLY A 112 10.46 -4.37 0.61
N THR A 113 11.76 -4.34 0.33
CA THR A 113 12.83 -4.39 1.33
C THR A 113 13.86 -3.32 1.03
N ASN A 114 14.11 -2.42 1.99
CA ASN A 114 15.22 -1.46 1.95
C ASN A 114 16.27 -1.84 3.00
N ASN A 115 17.24 -0.96 3.23
CA ASN A 115 18.29 -1.15 4.25
C ASN A 115 17.78 -1.11 5.71
N VAL A 116 16.60 -0.52 5.96
CA VAL A 116 15.96 -0.52 7.28
C VAL A 116 15.33 -1.89 7.55
N GLY A 117 14.65 -2.43 6.54
CA GLY A 117 14.05 -3.75 6.64
C GLY A 117 13.01 -4.01 5.57
N THR A 118 12.25 -5.07 5.80
CA THR A 118 11.13 -5.48 4.95
C THR A 118 9.84 -4.88 5.48
N GLN A 119 8.87 -4.62 4.60
CA GLN A 119 7.52 -4.20 5.01
C GLN A 119 6.98 -5.15 6.08
N SER A 120 6.27 -4.63 7.08
CA SER A 120 5.56 -5.50 8.03
C SER A 120 4.29 -6.12 7.43
N ILE A 121 3.68 -5.42 6.47
CA ILE A 121 2.48 -5.84 5.75
C ILE A 121 2.76 -5.72 4.24
N PRO A 122 2.61 -6.79 3.45
CA PRO A 122 2.79 -6.72 2.00
C PRO A 122 1.65 -5.98 1.32
N CYS A 123 1.93 -5.46 0.12
CA CYS A 123 0.87 -4.95 -0.75
C CYS A 123 0.15 -6.14 -1.37
N ALA A 124 -1.18 -6.16 -1.26
CA ALA A 124 -2.01 -7.28 -1.68
C ALA A 124 -2.87 -6.87 -2.87
N PHE A 125 -2.79 -7.66 -3.94
CA PHE A 125 -3.50 -7.44 -5.19
C PHE A 125 -4.38 -8.65 -5.50
N VAL A 126 -5.68 -8.42 -5.66
CA VAL A 126 -6.66 -9.47 -5.93
C VAL A 126 -6.82 -9.61 -7.45
N VAL A 127 -6.53 -10.79 -7.97
CA VAL A 127 -6.72 -11.13 -9.38
C VAL A 127 -7.97 -11.99 -9.53
N ILE A 128 -8.98 -11.45 -10.20
CA ILE A 128 -10.26 -12.11 -10.45
C ILE A 128 -10.41 -12.47 -11.94
N PRO A 129 -11.18 -13.52 -12.28
CA PRO A 129 -11.48 -13.82 -13.67
C PRO A 129 -12.27 -12.68 -14.32
N ALA A 130 -11.84 -12.24 -15.50
CA ALA A 130 -12.65 -11.41 -16.38
C ALA A 130 -13.89 -12.22 -16.78
N GLY A 131 -15.07 -11.74 -16.41
CA GLY A 131 -16.27 -12.57 -16.32
C GLY A 131 -16.70 -13.24 -17.63
N ILE A 132 -17.25 -14.45 -17.50
CA ILE A 132 -18.39 -14.86 -18.32
C ILE A 132 -19.65 -14.27 -17.65
N ASN A 133 -20.07 -13.09 -18.13
CA ASN A 133 -21.34 -12.40 -17.82
C ASN A 133 -21.68 -12.20 -16.33
N ASN A 134 -21.34 -11.00 -15.87
CA ASN A 134 -21.84 -10.11 -14.80
C ASN A 134 -23.03 -10.47 -13.86
N GLN A 135 -23.39 -11.72 -13.60
CA GLN A 135 -24.39 -12.06 -12.58
C GLN A 135 -23.85 -13.00 -11.51
N PHE A 136 -22.97 -13.95 -11.83
CA PHE A 136 -22.59 -15.01 -10.89
C PHE A 136 -21.52 -14.61 -9.85
N ILE A 137 -20.70 -13.59 -10.10
CA ILE A 137 -19.64 -13.17 -9.16
C ILE A 137 -20.21 -12.38 -7.97
N ILE A 138 -21.21 -11.52 -8.22
CA ILE A 138 -21.85 -10.71 -7.16
C ILE A 138 -22.50 -11.64 -6.12
N TYR A 139 -23.23 -12.67 -6.57
CA TYR A 139 -23.88 -13.61 -5.64
C TYR A 139 -22.90 -14.40 -4.79
N LYS A 140 -21.68 -14.68 -5.28
CA LYS A 140 -20.68 -15.43 -4.49
C LYS A 140 -20.06 -14.58 -3.38
N ILE A 141 -19.83 -13.29 -3.63
CA ILE A 141 -19.32 -12.35 -2.60
C ILE A 141 -20.38 -12.10 -1.53
N VAL A 142 -21.63 -11.87 -1.93
CA VAL A 142 -22.75 -11.63 -0.98
C VAL A 142 -22.98 -12.82 -0.06
N ASN A 143 -22.85 -14.06 -0.56
CA ASN A 143 -23.05 -15.28 0.25
C ASN A 143 -21.86 -15.65 1.16
N PHE A 144 -20.73 -14.93 1.10
CA PHE A 144 -19.60 -15.16 2.01
C PHE A 144 -19.64 -14.24 3.24
N ILE A 145 -20.49 -13.21 3.23
CA ILE A 145 -20.74 -12.29 4.36
C ILE A 145 -22.10 -12.59 5.01
N GLY A 146 -22.55 -13.85 4.93
CA GLY A 146 -23.80 -14.35 5.52
C GLY A 146 -23.54 -15.48 6.50
#